data_AF-A0A949G986-F1
#
_entry.id   AF-A0A949G986-F1
#
_cell.length_a   1.000
_cell.length_b   1.000
_cell.length_c   1.000
_cell.angle_alpha   90.00
_cell.angle_beta   90.00
_cell.angle_gamma   90.00
#
_symmetry.space_group_name_H-M   'P 1'
#
loop_
_entity.id
_entity.type
_entity.pdbx_description
1 polymer ?
#
loop_
_entity_poly.entity_id
_entity_poly.type
_entity_poly.pdbx_seq_one_letter_code
_entity_poly.pdbx_strand_id
1 'polypeptide(L)'
;MAKVCVYTKLGSPGYPLYGVADANSTIYNDVVANGALADGTQVDEAWLCDPPYIDGNGNYIPANFGSNHFPSRAAGLSTLLPTLSFTNGITAHSGGGQASAVPLTTTLNRVATVAADGDSVKLPAGTPGAEITVQNAGAHTLDVYPATGEYIDAGAQNAAVTIAAGKSYTFFCALAAYWGSVHSA
;
A
#
# COMPACT_ATOMS: atom_id res chain seq x y z
N MET A 1 38.84 16.53 -8.17
CA MET A 1 38.25 15.29 -8.72
C MET A 1 36.79 15.56 -8.98
N ALA A 2 36.39 15.63 -10.25
CA ALA A 2 35.01 15.94 -10.65
C ALA A 2 34.17 14.65 -10.59
N LYS A 3 32.98 14.71 -10.00
CA LYS A 3 32.00 13.63 -10.10
C LYS A 3 31.29 13.78 -11.44
N VAL A 4 31.29 12.71 -12.21
CA VAL A 4 30.84 12.70 -13.60
C VAL A 4 29.77 11.62 -13.76
N CYS A 5 28.64 11.99 -14.34
CA CYS A 5 27.46 11.17 -14.47
C CYS A 5 27.35 10.63 -15.91
N VAL A 6 27.10 9.33 -16.05
CA VAL A 6 27.07 8.66 -17.36
C VAL A 6 25.71 7.99 -17.58
N TYR A 7 25.07 8.24 -18.73
CA TYR A 7 23.76 7.68 -19.05
C TYR A 7 23.64 7.18 -20.49
N THR A 8 22.76 6.18 -20.68
CA THR A 8 22.36 5.67 -21.99
C THR A 8 21.03 6.28 -22.42
N LYS A 9 20.97 6.90 -23.60
CA LYS A 9 19.70 7.35 -24.18
C LYS A 9 18.89 6.14 -24.66
N LEU A 10 17.74 5.86 -24.04
CA LEU A 10 16.80 4.85 -24.54
C LEU A 10 16.12 5.34 -25.82
N GLY A 11 16.23 4.58 -26.92
CA GLY A 11 15.33 4.73 -28.08
C GLY A 11 15.94 4.96 -29.46
N SER A 12 17.16 4.50 -29.77
CA SER A 12 17.68 4.55 -31.16
C SER A 12 18.37 3.23 -31.55
N PRO A 13 17.97 2.53 -32.63
CA PRO A 13 18.62 1.30 -33.06
C PRO A 13 19.97 1.66 -33.71
N GLY A 14 21.08 1.24 -33.12
CA GLY A 14 22.39 1.39 -33.77
C GLY A 14 23.58 1.42 -32.83
N TYR A 15 23.63 2.33 -31.86
CA TYR A 15 24.76 2.45 -30.91
C TYR A 15 24.28 3.16 -29.63
N PRO A 16 24.61 2.70 -28.41
CA PRO A 16 24.39 3.52 -27.22
C PRO A 16 25.40 4.67 -27.25
N LEU A 17 24.95 5.87 -27.63
CA LEU A 17 25.72 7.07 -27.37
C LEU A 17 25.77 7.25 -25.85
N TYR A 18 26.93 6.94 -25.28
CA TYR A 18 27.27 7.14 -23.88
C TYR A 18 27.56 8.63 -23.69
N GLY A 19 26.58 9.38 -23.18
CA GLY A 19 26.74 10.81 -22.90
C GLY A 19 27.30 11.01 -21.49
N VAL A 20 28.17 12.00 -21.34
CA VAL A 20 28.79 12.33 -20.05
C VAL A 20 28.42 13.75 -19.64
N ALA A 21 27.88 13.92 -18.43
CA ALA A 21 27.50 15.23 -17.89
C ALA A 21 28.29 15.55 -16.61
N ASP A 22 28.78 16.79 -16.53
CA ASP A 22 29.38 17.35 -15.32
C ASP A 22 28.34 18.09 -14.45
N ALA A 23 28.74 18.50 -13.24
CA ALA A 23 27.89 19.24 -12.30
C ALA A 23 27.41 20.60 -12.83
N ASN A 24 27.92 21.05 -13.99
CA ASN A 24 27.55 22.29 -14.67
C ASN A 24 26.60 22.05 -15.86
N SER A 25 26.07 20.83 -16.02
CA SER A 25 25.12 20.45 -17.07
C SER A 25 25.68 20.54 -18.49
N THR A 26 27.00 20.45 -18.66
CA THR A 26 27.63 20.39 -19.98
C THR A 26 27.62 18.94 -20.47
N ILE A 27 26.95 18.68 -21.60
CA ILE A 27 26.89 17.33 -22.20
C ILE A 27 28.07 17.18 -23.16
N TYR A 28 28.97 16.24 -22.86
CA TYR A 28 29.99 15.80 -23.80
C TYR A 28 29.39 14.69 -24.67
N ASN A 29 29.28 14.95 -25.98
CA ASN A 29 28.72 14.05 -26.99
C ASN A 29 29.75 13.07 -27.57
N ASP A 30 30.94 12.98 -26.98
CA ASP A 30 32.02 12.17 -27.53
C ASP A 30 32.08 10.79 -26.87
N VAL A 31 32.29 9.78 -27.72
CA VAL A 31 32.28 8.36 -27.35
C VAL A 31 33.38 8.12 -26.31
N VAL A 32 33.02 7.51 -25.17
CA VAL A 32 33.99 7.07 -24.14
C VAL A 32 34.81 5.90 -24.69
N ALA A 33 35.71 6.17 -25.62
CA ALA A 33 36.74 5.24 -26.05
C ALA A 33 37.96 5.48 -25.16
N ASN A 34 38.11 4.67 -24.10
CA ASN A 34 39.25 4.62 -23.17
C ASN A 34 39.24 5.55 -21.94
N GLY A 35 38.08 5.88 -21.37
CA GLY A 35 38.00 6.36 -19.98
C GLY A 35 38.54 7.76 -19.68
N ALA A 36 38.63 8.64 -20.68
CA ALA A 36 38.96 10.06 -20.50
C ALA A 36 37.93 10.94 -21.19
N LEU A 37 37.60 12.09 -20.59
CA LEU A 37 36.80 13.14 -21.22
C LEU A 37 37.63 13.87 -22.29
N ALA A 38 36.96 14.49 -23.26
CA ALA A 38 37.62 15.23 -24.35
C ALA A 38 38.49 16.42 -23.87
N ASP A 39 38.33 16.86 -22.62
CA ASP A 39 39.16 17.88 -21.98
C ASP A 39 40.41 17.33 -21.26
N GLY A 40 40.64 16.01 -21.32
CA GLY A 40 41.77 15.32 -20.69
C GLY A 40 41.57 14.96 -19.22
N THR A 41 40.40 15.21 -18.63
CA THR A 41 40.09 14.86 -17.24
C THR A 41 39.85 13.35 -17.12
N GLN A 42 40.58 12.67 -16.22
CA GLN A 42 40.36 11.26 -15.93
C GLN A 42 39.17 11.05 -14.98
N VAL A 43 38.34 10.05 -15.28
CA VAL A 43 37.19 9.64 -14.45
C VAL A 43 37.57 8.41 -13.61
N ASP A 44 37.90 8.60 -12.33
CA ASP A 44 38.29 7.49 -11.44
C ASP A 44 37.10 6.64 -10.95
N GLU A 45 35.85 7.15 -11.02
CA GLU A 45 34.65 6.38 -10.66
C GLU A 45 33.44 6.79 -11.52
N ALA A 46 32.97 5.87 -12.38
CA ALA A 46 31.72 6.04 -13.13
C ALA A 46 30.52 5.58 -12.28
N TRP A 47 29.68 6.51 -11.86
CA TRP A 47 28.41 6.20 -11.18
C TRP A 47 27.27 6.20 -12.20
N LEU A 48 26.54 5.09 -12.31
CA LEU A 48 25.30 5.01 -13.09
C LEU A 48 24.26 5.94 -12.44
N CYS A 49 23.91 7.02 -13.12
CA CYS A 49 22.79 7.89 -12.75
C CYS A 49 21.61 7.62 -13.68
N ASP A 50 20.39 7.77 -13.18
CA ASP A 50 19.20 7.73 -14.03
C ASP A 50 19.29 8.76 -15.17
N PRO A 51 18.78 8.44 -16.36
CA PRO A 51 18.89 9.34 -17.51
C PRO A 51 18.14 10.65 -17.21
N PRO A 52 18.75 11.82 -17.52
CA PRO A 52 18.05 13.09 -17.37
C PRO A 52 16.81 13.11 -18.26
N TYR A 53 15.67 13.56 -17.71
CA TYR A 53 14.46 13.82 -18.49
C TYR A 53 14.64 15.12 -19.27
N ILE A 54 14.32 15.12 -20.57
CA ILE A 54 14.22 16.32 -21.38
C ILE A 54 12.74 16.71 -21.42
N ASP A 55 12.40 17.93 -21.04
CA ASP A 55 11.02 18.41 -21.12
C ASP A 55 10.56 18.63 -22.57
N GLY A 56 9.25 18.85 -22.76
CA GLY A 56 8.65 19.11 -24.08
C GLY A 56 9.19 20.36 -24.79
N ASN A 57 10.03 21.15 -24.13
CA ASN A 57 10.64 22.37 -24.67
C ASN A 57 12.15 22.19 -24.93
N GLY A 58 12.67 20.96 -24.82
CA GLY A 58 14.07 20.64 -25.11
C GLY A 58 15.05 21.03 -24.01
N ASN A 59 14.56 21.40 -22.82
CA ASN A 59 15.41 21.81 -21.71
C ASN A 59 15.81 20.58 -20.86
N TYR A 60 17.10 20.48 -20.54
CA TYR A 60 17.60 19.44 -19.64
C TYR A 60 17.32 19.83 -18.20
N ILE A 61 16.46 19.08 -17.51
CA ILE A 61 16.34 19.17 -16.06
C ILE A 61 17.36 18.23 -15.43
N PRO A 62 18.38 18.74 -14.69
CA PRO A 62 19.32 17.88 -14.00
C PRO A 62 18.55 17.00 -13.02
N ALA A 63 18.82 15.70 -13.00
CA ALA A 63 18.35 14.83 -11.94
C ALA A 63 18.78 15.49 -10.63
N ASN A 64 17.81 15.97 -9.85
CA ASN A 64 18.09 16.73 -8.65
C ASN A 64 18.99 15.86 -7.75
N PHE A 65 20.22 16.30 -7.48
CA PHE A 65 21.10 15.66 -6.48
C PHE A 65 20.58 15.87 -5.04
N GLY A 66 19.35 16.36 -4.87
CA GLY A 66 18.56 16.25 -3.64
C GLY A 66 17.58 15.09 -3.75
N SER A 67 17.83 14.05 -2.94
CA SER A 67 16.90 13.11 -2.28
C SER A 67 15.60 12.58 -2.92
N ASN A 68 15.28 12.84 -4.19
CA ASN A 68 13.98 12.46 -4.75
C ASN A 68 14.02 11.65 -6.06
N HIS A 69 15.19 11.11 -6.45
CA HIS A 69 15.25 10.14 -7.55
C HIS A 69 15.40 8.68 -7.10
N PHE A 70 15.77 8.44 -5.85
CA PHE A 70 15.27 7.25 -5.18
C PHE A 70 13.85 7.61 -4.69
N PRO A 71 12.81 6.77 -4.81
CA PRO A 71 11.68 6.91 -3.92
C PRO A 71 12.22 6.76 -2.49
N SER A 72 12.54 7.89 -1.85
CA SER A 72 13.04 8.05 -0.48
C SER A 72 14.10 7.04 -0.01
N ARG A 73 15.40 7.32 -0.21
CA ARG A 73 16.46 6.80 0.69
C ARG A 73 16.54 7.59 2.01
N ALA A 74 15.37 7.97 2.53
CA ALA A 74 15.11 8.06 3.96
C ALA A 74 14.26 6.84 4.35
N ALA A 75 14.70 5.63 4.00
CA ALA A 75 14.25 4.44 4.69
C ALA A 75 14.95 4.45 6.06
N GLY A 76 14.51 5.36 6.94
CA GLY A 76 14.72 5.15 8.37
C GLY A 76 14.16 3.78 8.67
N LEU A 77 15.04 2.85 9.03
CA LEU A 77 14.67 1.48 9.35
C LEU A 77 13.85 1.52 10.65
N SER A 78 12.53 1.71 10.54
CA SER A 78 11.65 1.80 11.71
C SER A 78 10.23 1.21 11.53
N THR A 79 9.70 0.91 10.33
CA THR A 79 8.22 0.84 10.15
C THR A 79 7.64 -0.07 9.04
N LEU A 80 8.24 -1.22 8.66
CA LEU A 80 7.73 -2.12 7.60
C LEU A 80 6.49 -2.98 8.00
N LEU A 81 5.44 -2.36 8.52
CA LEU A 81 4.15 -3.05 8.71
C LEU A 81 3.30 -2.94 7.43
N PRO A 82 2.54 -4.00 7.05
CA PRO A 82 1.59 -3.90 5.95
C PRO A 82 0.49 -2.87 6.29
N THR A 83 0.23 -1.93 5.39
CA THR A 83 -0.91 -1.01 5.49
C THR A 83 -2.16 -1.68 4.92
N LEU A 84 -3.21 -1.82 5.72
CA LEU A 84 -4.47 -2.44 5.34
C LEU A 84 -5.56 -1.38 5.07
N SER A 85 -6.58 -1.73 4.29
CA SER A 85 -7.76 -0.89 4.14
C SER A 85 -8.52 -0.79 5.47
N PHE A 86 -9.03 0.39 5.82
CA PHE A 86 -9.72 0.58 7.09
C PHE A 86 -10.91 1.53 6.98
N THR A 87 -11.90 1.31 7.85
CA THR A 87 -13.03 2.21 8.10
C THR A 87 -13.14 2.41 9.61
N ASN A 88 -13.10 3.67 10.04
CA ASN A 88 -13.31 4.06 11.43
C ASN A 88 -14.64 4.82 11.59
N GLY A 89 -15.20 4.79 12.79
CA GLY A 89 -16.39 5.56 13.11
C GLY A 89 -17.68 4.94 12.58
N ILE A 90 -17.70 3.61 12.36
CA ILE A 90 -18.90 2.92 11.90
C ILE A 90 -19.96 3.02 13.01
N THR A 91 -21.18 3.41 12.60
CA THR A 91 -22.37 3.32 13.44
C THR A 91 -23.11 2.05 13.06
N ALA A 92 -23.27 1.13 14.02
CA ALA A 92 -23.99 -0.12 13.81
C ALA A 92 -25.48 0.14 13.53
N HIS A 93 -26.13 -0.81 12.87
CA HIS A 93 -27.56 -0.71 12.61
C HIS A 93 -28.35 -0.88 13.90
N SER A 94 -29.14 0.13 14.26
CA SER A 94 -30.00 0.09 15.44
C SER A 94 -31.07 -1.00 15.32
N GLY A 95 -31.24 -1.79 16.38
CA GLY A 95 -32.30 -2.80 16.45
C GLY A 95 -31.95 -4.13 15.77
N GLY A 96 -30.74 -4.25 15.25
CA GLY A 96 -30.13 -5.51 14.87
C GLY A 96 -30.67 -6.14 13.57
N GLY A 97 -30.33 -7.42 13.39
CA GLY A 97 -30.76 -8.23 12.25
C GLY A 97 -29.85 -8.14 11.02
N GLN A 98 -29.72 -9.28 10.31
CA GLN A 98 -28.80 -9.44 9.18
C GLN A 98 -29.16 -8.59 7.94
N ALA A 99 -30.46 -8.44 7.65
CA ALA A 99 -30.92 -7.79 6.43
C ALA A 99 -30.46 -6.33 6.37
N SER A 100 -30.63 -5.61 7.48
CA SER A 100 -30.34 -4.18 7.62
C SER A 100 -28.98 -3.87 8.24
N ALA A 101 -28.25 -4.90 8.68
CA ALA A 101 -26.90 -4.77 9.23
C ALA A 101 -25.98 -3.99 8.27
N VAL A 102 -25.17 -3.09 8.84
CA VAL A 102 -24.27 -2.24 8.07
C VAL A 102 -23.18 -3.09 7.40
N PRO A 103 -23.04 -3.04 6.06
CA PRO A 103 -22.06 -3.85 5.35
C PRO A 103 -20.63 -3.32 5.60
N LEU A 104 -19.73 -4.24 5.89
CA LEU A 104 -18.29 -3.97 6.03
C LEU A 104 -17.59 -4.17 4.69
N THR A 105 -16.75 -3.22 4.30
CA THR A 105 -16.09 -3.20 2.97
C THR A 105 -14.57 -3.09 3.03
N THR A 106 -14.00 -2.93 4.23
CA THR A 106 -12.56 -2.80 4.45
C THR A 106 -12.04 -3.91 5.37
N THR A 107 -10.72 -4.05 5.43
CA THR A 107 -10.06 -5.07 6.24
C THR A 107 -10.15 -4.77 7.73
N LEU A 108 -10.00 -3.50 8.13
CA LEU A 108 -10.08 -3.07 9.54
C LEU A 108 -11.31 -2.21 9.77
N ASN A 109 -12.24 -2.68 10.61
CA ASN A 109 -13.51 -2.00 10.85
C ASN A 109 -13.64 -1.65 12.33
N ARG A 110 -13.61 -0.36 12.66
CA ARG A 110 -13.86 0.12 14.02
C ARG A 110 -15.28 0.68 14.13
N VAL A 111 -16.12 -0.08 14.83
CA VAL A 111 -17.50 0.29 15.14
C VAL A 111 -17.51 1.16 16.39
N ALA A 112 -17.65 2.47 16.20
CA ALA A 112 -17.56 3.45 17.28
C ALA A 112 -18.90 3.67 17.99
N THR A 113 -20.01 3.45 17.28
CA THR A 113 -21.36 3.67 17.83
C THR A 113 -22.13 2.37 17.77
N VAL A 114 -22.43 1.82 18.94
CA VAL A 114 -23.32 0.69 19.18
C VAL A 114 -24.28 1.21 20.25
N ALA A 115 -25.49 1.58 19.84
CA ALA A 115 -26.44 2.35 20.65
C ALA A 115 -27.26 1.46 21.59
N ALA A 116 -27.48 0.21 21.20
CA ALA A 116 -28.14 -0.82 22.01
C ALA A 116 -27.51 -2.20 21.79
N ASP A 117 -27.76 -3.10 22.73
CA ASP A 117 -27.30 -4.49 22.62
C ASP A 117 -27.97 -5.18 21.42
N GLY A 118 -27.14 -5.80 20.58
CA GLY A 118 -27.61 -6.49 19.37
C GLY A 118 -27.68 -5.60 18.14
N ASP A 119 -27.23 -4.34 18.22
CA ASP A 119 -27.01 -3.54 17.03
C ASP A 119 -26.00 -4.23 16.10
N SER A 120 -26.19 -4.10 14.78
CA SER A 120 -25.61 -5.07 13.84
C SER A 120 -24.74 -4.49 12.72
N VAL A 121 -23.73 -5.28 12.35
CA VAL A 121 -22.88 -5.12 11.16
C VAL A 121 -22.82 -6.45 10.40
N LYS A 122 -22.40 -6.42 9.14
CA LYS A 122 -22.41 -7.58 8.25
C LYS A 122 -21.11 -7.72 7.47
N LEU A 123 -20.56 -8.93 7.50
CA LEU A 123 -19.40 -9.32 6.68
C LEU A 123 -19.80 -9.37 5.19
N PRO A 124 -18.86 -9.09 4.27
CA PRO A 124 -19.05 -9.35 2.86
C PRO A 124 -19.16 -10.87 2.60
N ALA A 125 -19.58 -11.23 1.39
CA ALA A 125 -19.63 -12.62 0.98
C ALA A 125 -18.26 -13.30 1.14
N GLY A 126 -18.25 -14.45 1.81
CA GLY A 126 -17.06 -15.19 2.16
C GLY A 126 -16.29 -15.64 0.93
N THR A 127 -15.16 -15.00 0.66
CA THR A 127 -14.24 -15.36 -0.42
C THR A 127 -12.96 -15.97 0.18
N PRO A 128 -12.52 -17.15 -0.27
CA PRO A 128 -11.29 -17.76 0.25
C PRO A 128 -10.09 -16.81 0.18
N GLY A 129 -9.36 -16.69 1.28
CA GLY A 129 -8.23 -15.77 1.44
C GLY A 129 -8.61 -14.39 1.98
N ALA A 130 -9.89 -14.09 2.20
CA ALA A 130 -10.32 -12.85 2.83
C ALA A 130 -10.10 -12.87 4.35
N GLU A 131 -9.67 -11.75 4.90
CA GLU A 131 -9.54 -11.51 6.34
C GLU A 131 -10.12 -10.13 6.67
N ILE A 132 -10.90 -10.06 7.75
CA ILE A 132 -11.54 -8.84 8.24
C ILE A 132 -11.46 -8.81 9.76
N THR A 133 -10.94 -7.72 10.31
CA THR A 133 -10.98 -7.45 11.74
C THR A 133 -12.09 -6.45 12.06
N VAL A 134 -12.89 -6.77 13.07
CA VAL A 134 -13.97 -5.94 13.58
C VAL A 134 -13.71 -5.64 15.05
N GLN A 135 -13.63 -4.35 15.38
CA GLN A 135 -13.54 -3.86 16.74
C GLN A 135 -14.88 -3.24 17.16
N ASN A 136 -15.41 -3.72 18.27
CA ASN A 136 -16.49 -3.03 18.97
C ASN A 136 -15.89 -1.99 19.93
N ALA A 137 -15.89 -0.73 19.51
CA ALA A 137 -15.48 0.41 20.32
C ALA A 137 -16.68 1.18 20.92
N GLY A 138 -17.90 0.63 20.79
CA GLY A 138 -19.12 1.17 21.40
C GLY A 138 -19.30 0.71 22.85
N ALA A 139 -20.45 1.09 23.43
CA ALA A 139 -20.78 0.79 24.83
C ALA A 139 -21.58 -0.51 25.02
N HIS A 140 -22.16 -1.05 23.95
CA HIS A 140 -23.09 -2.18 23.95
C HIS A 140 -22.55 -3.38 23.17
N THR A 141 -23.20 -4.55 23.27
CA THR A 141 -22.81 -5.73 22.48
C THR A 141 -23.14 -5.54 21.00
N LEU A 142 -22.16 -5.85 20.14
CA LEU A 142 -22.27 -5.73 18.68
C LEU A 142 -22.50 -7.11 18.06
N ASP A 143 -23.54 -7.24 17.23
CA ASP A 143 -23.78 -8.45 16.46
C ASP A 143 -23.15 -8.36 15.06
N VAL A 144 -22.29 -9.33 14.74
CA VAL A 144 -21.67 -9.47 13.42
C VAL A 144 -22.33 -10.63 12.68
N TYR A 145 -23.03 -10.32 11.60
CA TYR A 145 -23.66 -11.33 10.75
C TYR A 145 -22.78 -11.69 9.54
N PRO A 146 -22.85 -12.93 9.05
CA PRO A 146 -22.28 -13.28 7.75
C PRO A 146 -23.17 -12.73 6.62
N ALA A 147 -22.74 -12.87 5.37
CA ALA A 147 -23.65 -12.62 4.25
C ALA A 147 -24.83 -13.61 4.26
N THR A 148 -25.93 -13.24 3.62
CA THR A 148 -27.14 -14.08 3.62
C THR A 148 -26.86 -15.42 2.95
N GLY A 149 -27.15 -16.51 3.65
CA GLY A 149 -26.88 -17.88 3.23
C GLY A 149 -25.56 -18.46 3.75
N GLU A 150 -24.75 -17.68 4.45
CA GLU A 150 -23.43 -18.08 4.92
C GLU A 150 -23.41 -18.35 6.44
N TYR A 151 -22.26 -18.81 6.92
CA TYR A 151 -22.04 -19.27 8.30
C TYR A 151 -20.79 -18.60 8.89
N ILE A 152 -20.81 -18.39 10.21
CA ILE A 152 -19.62 -18.04 10.99
C ILE A 152 -19.38 -19.18 11.99
N ASP A 153 -18.15 -19.69 12.02
CA ASP A 153 -17.71 -20.84 12.82
C ASP A 153 -18.69 -22.03 12.68
N ALA A 154 -18.92 -22.77 13.76
CA ALA A 154 -19.91 -23.84 13.81
C ALA A 154 -21.35 -23.33 14.06
N GLY A 155 -21.62 -22.03 13.81
CA GLY A 155 -22.92 -21.41 13.99
C GLY A 155 -23.96 -21.84 12.95
N ALA A 156 -25.23 -21.54 13.21
CA ALA A 156 -26.29 -21.74 12.23
C ALA A 156 -26.19 -20.74 11.06
N GLN A 157 -26.83 -21.07 9.94
CA GLN A 157 -26.88 -20.16 8.79
C GLN A 157 -27.50 -18.82 9.20
N ASN A 158 -26.91 -17.71 8.76
CA ASN A 158 -27.37 -16.37 9.10
C ASN A 158 -27.33 -16.02 10.59
N ALA A 159 -26.69 -16.82 11.44
CA ALA A 159 -26.51 -16.51 12.85
C ALA A 159 -25.42 -15.44 13.02
N ALA A 160 -25.63 -14.52 13.98
CA ALA A 160 -24.61 -13.56 14.37
C ALA A 160 -23.61 -14.15 15.35
N VAL A 161 -22.40 -13.59 15.32
CA VAL A 161 -21.44 -13.67 16.42
C VAL A 161 -21.46 -12.34 17.18
N THR A 162 -21.66 -12.40 18.49
CA THR A 162 -21.70 -11.21 19.36
C THR A 162 -20.31 -10.86 19.86
N ILE A 163 -19.92 -9.59 19.69
CA ILE A 163 -18.68 -9.01 20.20
C ILE A 163 -19.02 -8.08 21.37
N ALA A 164 -18.51 -8.41 22.56
CA ALA A 164 -18.66 -7.55 23.74
C ALA A 164 -18.00 -6.17 23.54
N ALA A 165 -18.49 -5.17 24.26
CA ALA A 165 -17.93 -3.82 24.23
C ALA A 165 -16.43 -3.83 24.54
N GLY A 166 -15.64 -3.11 23.73
CA GLY A 166 -14.18 -3.03 23.87
C GLY A 166 -13.41 -4.24 23.35
N LYS A 167 -14.07 -5.30 22.86
CA LYS A 167 -13.41 -6.49 22.30
C LYS A 167 -13.27 -6.40 20.78
N SER A 168 -12.40 -7.22 20.22
CA SER A 168 -12.15 -7.29 18.77
C SER A 168 -12.01 -8.72 18.30
N TYR A 169 -12.57 -9.00 17.12
CA TYR A 169 -12.57 -10.31 16.50
C TYR A 169 -11.97 -10.18 15.11
N THR A 170 -11.16 -11.15 14.71
CA THR A 170 -10.67 -11.30 13.34
C THR A 170 -11.38 -12.47 12.71
N PHE A 171 -12.06 -12.21 11.61
CA PHE A 171 -12.76 -13.17 10.79
C PHE A 171 -11.91 -13.49 9.56
N PHE A 172 -11.74 -14.76 9.24
CA PHE A 172 -10.98 -15.23 8.09
C PHE A 172 -11.79 -16.26 7.30
N CYS A 173 -11.70 -16.22 5.98
CA CYS A 173 -12.42 -17.11 5.10
C CYS A 173 -11.43 -18.07 4.43
N ALA A 174 -11.41 -19.33 4.85
CA ALA A 174 -10.60 -20.38 4.22
C ALA A 174 -11.42 -21.20 3.20
N LEU A 175 -12.74 -21.16 3.30
CA LEU A 175 -13.70 -21.88 2.45
C LEU A 175 -14.82 -20.92 2.07
N ALA A 176 -15.20 -20.90 0.79
CA ALA A 176 -16.25 -19.99 0.31
C ALA A 176 -17.54 -20.16 1.12
N ALA A 177 -18.21 -19.04 1.43
CA ALA A 177 -19.41 -18.99 2.27
C ALA A 177 -19.21 -19.43 3.75
N TYR A 178 -17.97 -19.58 4.22
CA TYR A 178 -17.66 -19.94 5.60
C TYR A 178 -16.59 -19.02 6.20
N TRP A 179 -16.93 -18.34 7.29
CA TRP A 179 -16.01 -17.53 8.07
C TRP A 179 -15.60 -18.25 9.34
N GLY A 180 -14.30 -18.39 9.59
CA GLY A 180 -13.77 -18.71 10.91
C GLY A 180 -13.46 -17.42 11.69
N SER A 181 -13.49 -17.47 13.03
CA SER A 181 -13.16 -16.32 13.87
C SER A 181 -12.08 -16.62 14.92
N VAL A 182 -11.28 -15.61 15.24
CA VAL A 182 -10.41 -15.56 16.44
C VAL A 182 -10.74 -14.31 17.23
N HIS A 183 -10.79 -14.43 18.56
CA HIS A 183 -11.20 -13.35 19.45
C HIS A 183 -10.07 -12.93 20.40
N SER A 184 -10.01 -11.65 20.72
CA SER A 184 -9.17 -11.15 21.81
C SER A 184 -9.66 -11.72 23.15
N ALA A 185 -8.76 -12.29 23.96
CA ALA A 185 -9.04 -12.70 25.34
C ALA A 185 -9.53 -11.52 26.20
#